data_AF-A0A1G2FFI3-F1
#
_entry.id   AF-A0A1G2FFI3-F1
#
_cell.length_a   1.000
_cell.length_b   1.000
_cell.length_c   1.000
_cell.angle_alpha   90.00
_cell.angle_beta   90.00
_cell.angle_gamma   90.00
#
_symmetry.space_group_name_H-M   'P 1'
#
loop_
_entity.id
_entity.type
_entity.pdbx_description
1 polymer ?
#
loop_
_entity_poly.entity_id
_entity_poly.type
_entity_poly.pdbx_seq_one_letter_code
_entity_poly.pdbx_strand_id
1 'polypeptide(L)'
;MILIIDISGQPVLILKHGKKITDRHSWLGLYELSETLLIEIDKFLKKNKVGLKEIDKIKVRPSKKSLVSTRIAKAVALGLRA
;
A
#
# COMPACT_ATOMS: atom_id res chain seq x y z
N MET A 1 3.80 0.91 13.40
CA MET A 1 2.54 0.93 12.64
C MET A 1 2.53 -0.12 11.51
N ILE A 2 1.35 -0.48 10.96
CA ILE A 2 1.26 -1.43 9.82
C ILE A 2 0.61 -0.75 8.62
N LEU A 3 1.32 -0.73 7.49
CA LEU A 3 0.76 -0.38 6.18
C LEU A 3 0.32 -1.65 5.45
N ILE A 4 -0.90 -1.67 4.93
CA ILE A 4 -1.40 -2.75 4.08
C ILE A 4 -1.68 -2.18 2.69
N ILE A 5 -1.04 -2.77 1.68
CA ILE A 5 -1.31 -2.53 0.27
C ILE A 5 -2.27 -3.64 -0.20
N ASP A 6 -3.55 -3.31 -0.36
CA ASP A 6 -4.58 -4.26 -0.80
C ASP A 6 -4.90 -4.04 -2.27
N ILE A 7 -4.58 -5.02 -3.11
CA ILE A 7 -4.85 -5.02 -4.55
C ILE A 7 -5.69 -6.23 -4.96
N SER A 8 -6.41 -6.83 -4.00
CA SER A 8 -7.32 -7.96 -4.25
C SER A 8 -8.49 -7.59 -5.17
N GLY A 9 -8.87 -6.31 -5.19
CA GLY A 9 -9.84 -5.70 -6.10
C GLY A 9 -9.36 -4.32 -6.53
N GLN A 10 -10.16 -3.29 -6.26
CA GLN A 10 -9.70 -1.91 -6.38
C GLN A 10 -8.52 -1.67 -5.41
N PRO A 11 -7.44 -1.00 -5.84
CA PRO A 11 -6.30 -0.70 -4.96
C PRO A 11 -6.71 0.14 -3.75
N VAL A 12 -6.29 -0.31 -2.56
CA VAL A 12 -6.53 0.38 -1.29
C VAL A 12 -5.27 0.33 -0.42
N LEU A 13 -4.90 1.47 0.16
CA LEU A 13 -3.95 1.57 1.26
C LEU A 13 -4.72 1.60 2.58
N ILE A 14 -4.25 0.82 3.55
CA ILE A 14 -4.84 0.78 4.89
C ILE A 14 -3.74 0.96 5.91
N LEU A 15 -3.90 1.95 6.79
CA LEU A 15 -3.02 2.15 7.92
C LEU A 15 -3.65 1.54 9.17
N LYS A 16 -2.88 0.74 9.90
CA LYS A 16 -3.28 0.13 11.17
C LYS A 16 -2.31 0.49 12.28
N HIS A 17 -2.86 0.86 13.43
CA HIS A 17 -2.13 0.99 14.68
C HIS A 17 -2.67 -0.06 15.66
N GLY A 18 -1.86 -1.09 15.94
CA GLY A 18 -2.30 -2.27 16.67
C GLY A 18 -3.44 -2.99 15.95
N LYS A 19 -4.60 -3.14 16.62
CA LYS A 19 -5.81 -3.76 16.05
C LYS A 19 -6.71 -2.78 15.31
N LYS A 20 -6.54 -1.47 15.53
CA LYS A 20 -7.41 -0.42 14.99
C LYS A 20 -6.93 0.02 13.60
N ILE A 21 -7.88 0.23 12.69
CA ILE A 21 -7.62 0.90 11.41
C ILE A 21 -7.69 2.40 11.65
N THR A 22 -6.64 3.11 11.28
CA THR A 22 -6.52 4.56 11.51
C THR A 22 -6.93 5.36 10.27
N ASP A 23 -6.64 4.87 9.07
CA ASP A 23 -7.10 5.48 7.82
C ASP A 23 -7.14 4.45 6.67
N ARG A 24 -7.88 4.79 5.61
CA ARG A 24 -7.91 4.07 4.34
C ARG A 24 -7.93 5.03 3.16
N HIS A 25 -7.29 4.65 2.07
CA HIS A 25 -7.32 5.41 0.82
C HIS A 25 -7.44 4.47 -0.37
N SER A 26 -8.37 4.76 -1.28
CA SER A 26 -8.60 3.96 -2.47
C SER A 26 -8.50 4.83 -3.72
N TRP A 27 -7.95 4.28 -4.79
CA TRP A 27 -7.85 4.95 -6.09
C TRP A 27 -8.21 3.97 -7.21
N LEU A 28 -8.41 4.50 -8.41
CA LEU A 28 -8.57 3.69 -9.62
C LEU A 28 -7.19 3.38 -10.20
N GLY A 29 -7.05 2.26 -10.92
CA GLY A 29 -5.79 1.93 -11.61
C GLY A 29 -5.07 0.69 -11.09
N LEU A 30 -5.76 -0.46 -10.97
CA LEU A 30 -5.11 -1.74 -10.68
C LEU A 30 -4.07 -2.12 -11.75
N TYR A 31 -4.31 -1.73 -12.99
CA TYR A 31 -3.44 -2.01 -14.14
C TYR A 31 -2.39 -0.91 -14.40
N GLU A 32 -2.50 0.22 -13.70
CA GLU A 32 -1.58 1.37 -13.75
C GLU A 32 -0.80 1.46 -12.42
N LEU A 33 -0.59 0.29 -11.79
CA LEU A 33 -0.05 0.21 -10.45
C LEU A 33 1.43 0.65 -10.40
N SER A 34 2.17 0.45 -11.49
CA SER A 34 3.57 0.84 -11.62
C SER A 34 3.75 2.36 -11.54
N GLU A 35 2.82 3.10 -12.10
CA GLU A 35 2.85 4.56 -12.20
C GLU A 35 2.25 5.19 -10.94
N THR A 36 1.21 4.58 -10.38
CA THR A 36 0.40 5.20 -9.33
C THR A 36 0.82 4.82 -7.91
N LEU A 37 1.29 3.59 -7.65
CA LEU A 37 1.37 3.06 -6.29
C LEU A 37 2.26 3.87 -5.36
N LEU A 38 3.47 4.22 -5.79
CA LEU A 38 4.41 4.98 -4.97
C LEU A 38 3.89 6.40 -4.69
N ILE A 39 3.28 7.03 -5.69
CA ILE A 39 2.67 8.36 -5.56
C ILE A 39 1.55 8.33 -4.52
N GLU A 40 0.67 7.33 -4.61
CA GLU A 40 -0.45 7.19 -3.68
C GLU A 40 0.00 6.81 -2.27
N ILE A 41 1.07 6.03 -2.12
CA ILE A 41 1.69 5.75 -0.81
C ILE A 41 2.24 7.04 -0.19
N ASP A 42 3.02 7.82 -0.94
CA ASP A 42 3.62 9.06 -0.43
C ASP A 42 2.53 10.06 -0.01
N LYS A 43 1.52 10.29 -0.86
CA LYS A 43 0.36 11.13 -0.52
C LYS A 43 -0.35 10.65 0.74
N PHE A 44 -0.60 9.34 0.84
CA PHE A 44 -1.33 8.75 1.96
C PHE A 44 -0.57 8.86 3.29
N LEU A 45 0.74 8.61 3.27
CA LEU A 45 1.60 8.74 4.44
C LEU A 45 1.74 10.21 4.88
N LYS A 46 1.95 11.14 3.94
CA LYS A 46 2.00 12.58 4.22
C LYS A 46 0.69 13.09 4.84
N LYS A 47 -0.47 12.71 4.27
CA LYS A 47 -1.80 13.06 4.81
C LYS A 47 -1.94 12.61 6.26
N ASN A 48 -1.42 11.44 6.60
CA ASN A 48 -1.49 10.87 7.94
C ASN A 48 -0.36 11.36 8.86
N LYS A 49 0.57 12.19 8.38
CA LYS A 49 1.77 12.66 9.09
C LYS A 49 2.64 11.51 9.62
N VAL A 50 2.79 10.48 8.80
CA VAL A 50 3.53 9.26 9.14
C VAL A 50 4.78 9.15 8.26
N GLY A 51 5.94 9.03 8.88
CA GLY A 51 7.18 8.69 8.18
C GLY A 51 7.29 7.18 7.91
N LEU A 52 8.05 6.80 6.87
CA LEU A 52 8.34 5.39 6.58
C LEU A 52 8.99 4.66 7.77
N LYS A 53 9.82 5.37 8.56
CA LYS A 53 10.48 4.83 9.76
C LYS A 53 9.50 4.39 10.87
N GLU A 54 8.27 4.90 10.86
CA GLU A 54 7.22 4.56 11.83
C GLU A 54 6.38 3.34 11.38
N ILE A 55 6.61 2.85 10.16
CA ILE A 55 5.95 1.67 9.60
C ILE A 55 6.77 0.41 9.93
N ASP A 56 6.48 -0.23 11.07
CA ASP A 56 7.09 -1.51 11.46
C ASP A 56 6.86 -2.63 10.44
N LYS A 57 5.70 -2.62 9.77
CA LYS A 57 5.32 -3.71 8.87
C LYS A 57 4.55 -3.24 7.65
N ILE A 58 4.97 -3.71 6.48
CA ILE A 58 4.23 -3.58 5.23
C ILE A 58 3.69 -4.96 4.86
N LYS A 59 2.39 -5.05 4.60
CA LYS A 59 1.72 -6.27 4.12
C LYS A 59 1.12 -6.01 2.76
N VAL A 60 1.19 -7.01 1.88
CA VAL A 60 0.52 -6.97 0.57
C VAL A 60 -0.59 -8.01 0.56
N ARG A 61 -1.80 -7.59 0.21
CA ARG A 61 -2.89 -8.51 -0.14
C ARG A 61 -2.95 -8.61 -1.67
N PRO A 62 -2.64 -9.78 -2.25
CA PRO A 62 -2.43 -9.92 -3.68
C PRO A 62 -3.73 -9.85 -4.47
N SER A 63 -3.61 -9.49 -5.75
CA SER A 63 -4.71 -9.59 -6.71
C SER A 63 -4.97 -11.05 -7.06
N LYS A 64 -6.24 -11.44 -7.12
CA LYS A 64 -6.64 -12.74 -7.71
C LYS A 64 -6.66 -12.72 -9.24
N LYS A 65 -6.68 -11.53 -9.85
CA LYS A 65 -6.86 -11.34 -11.30
C LYS A 65 -5.56 -10.94 -12.02
N SER A 66 -4.62 -10.30 -11.32
CA SER A 66 -3.38 -9.80 -11.92
C SER A 66 -2.14 -10.25 -11.16
N LEU A 67 -1.39 -11.18 -11.75
CA LEU A 67 -0.08 -11.57 -11.24
C LEU A 67 0.93 -10.42 -11.33
N VAL A 68 0.85 -9.61 -12.39
CA VAL A 68 1.74 -8.47 -12.62
C VAL A 68 1.57 -7.43 -11.51
N SER A 69 0.34 -6.98 -11.24
CA SER A 69 0.05 -6.04 -10.16
C SER A 69 0.50 -6.59 -8.80
N THR A 70 0.34 -7.90 -8.58
CA THR A 70 0.85 -8.57 -7.38
C THR A 70 2.37 -8.49 -7.24
N ARG A 71 3.12 -8.69 -8.33
CA ARG A 71 4.58 -8.57 -8.32
C ARG A 71 5.02 -7.13 -8.06
N ILE A 72 4.36 -6.15 -8.70
CA ILE A 72 4.62 -4.73 -8.49
C ILE A 72 4.41 -4.36 -7.01
N ALA A 73 3.25 -4.66 -6.43
CA ALA A 73 2.96 -4.33 -5.04
C ALA A 73 3.94 -4.97 -4.05
N LYS A 74 4.35 -6.22 -4.29
CA LYS A 74 5.37 -6.89 -3.48
C LYS A 74 6.74 -6.25 -3.61
N ALA A 75 7.17 -5.91 -4.83
CA ALA A 75 8.45 -5.26 -5.08
C ALA A 75 8.51 -3.88 -4.40
N VAL A 76 7.45 -3.07 -4.53
CA VAL A 76 7.36 -1.79 -3.83
C VAL A 76 7.39 -1.97 -2.31
N ALA A 77 6.64 -2.93 -1.77
CA ALA A 77 6.65 -3.20 -0.32
C ALA A 77 8.04 -3.65 0.20
N LEU A 78 8.82 -4.34 -0.62
CA LEU A 78 10.21 -4.70 -0.30
C LEU A 78 11.12 -3.48 -0.36
N GLY A 79 11.02 -2.67 -1.42
CA GLY A 79 11.84 -1.46 -1.59
C GLY A 79 11.62 -0.41 -0.50
N LEU A 80 10.39 -0.27 0.01
CA LEU A 80 10.07 0.64 1.11
C LEU A 80 10.59 0.19 2.48
N ARG A 81 11.06 -1.06 2.59
CA ARG A 81 11.64 -1.62 3.82
C ARG A 81 13.16 -1.61 3.85
N ALA A 82 13.80 -1.40 2.70
CA ALA A 82 15.25 -1.28 2.58
C ALA A 82 15.72 0.08 3.13
#